data_AF-A0A368TAK9-F1
#
_entry.id   AF-A0A368TAK9-F1
#
_cell.length_a   1.000
_cell.length_b   1.000
_cell.length_c   1.000
_cell.angle_alpha   90.00
_cell.angle_beta   90.00
_cell.angle_gamma   90.00
#
_symmetry.space_group_name_H-M   'P 1'
#
loop_
_entity.id
_entity.type
_entity.pdbx_description
1 polymer ?
#
loop_
_entity_poly.entity_id
_entity_poly.type
_entity_poly.pdbx_seq_one_letter_code
_entity_poly.pdbx_strand_id
1 'polypeptide(L)'
;MNLTDLRTGFRDDDQRQRARSVVHDRLADDREQQECRYLMRFWWQLGMPYEEVTVEQLRTHVGRPKLDAVEALISAIRTSPEMVDAWISAAEEAFPVSRDRGCALHSEGTHG
;
A
#
# COMPACT_ATOMS: atom_id res chain seq x y z
N MET A 1 -15.12 10.62 7.58
CA MET A 1 -14.82 10.59 6.12
C MET A 1 -15.00 9.14 5.66
N ASN A 2 -15.94 8.88 4.74
CA ASN A 2 -16.23 7.52 4.29
C ASN A 2 -15.33 7.14 3.09
N LEU A 3 -14.87 5.89 3.06
CA LEU A 3 -13.92 5.38 2.06
C LEU A 3 -14.56 4.47 1.00
N THR A 4 -15.89 4.32 1.02
CA THR A 4 -16.64 3.51 0.03
C THR A 4 -16.64 4.09 -1.38
N ASP A 5 -16.44 5.40 -1.53
CA ASP A 5 -16.38 6.07 -2.82
C ASP A 5 -15.07 5.83 -3.59
N LEU A 6 -14.02 5.32 -2.93
CA LEU A 6 -12.68 5.22 -3.55
C LEU A 6 -12.64 4.38 -4.82
N ARG A 7 -13.54 3.40 -4.97
CA ARG A 7 -13.57 2.55 -6.17
C ARG A 7 -13.93 3.31 -7.45
N THR A 8 -14.56 4.48 -7.36
CA THR A 8 -15.08 5.24 -8.51
C THR A 8 -14.04 6.22 -9.06
N GLY A 9 -13.01 6.55 -8.27
CA GLY A 9 -11.98 7.53 -8.65
C GLY A 9 -10.86 6.98 -9.55
N PHE A 10 -10.89 5.68 -9.87
CA PHE A 10 -9.95 5.07 -10.80
C PHE A 10 -10.44 5.22 -12.25
N ARG A 11 -9.50 5.43 -13.17
CA ARG A 11 -9.77 5.48 -14.61
C ARG A 11 -10.30 4.14 -15.12
N ASP A 12 -9.59 3.06 -14.81
CA ASP A 12 -9.84 1.71 -15.29
C ASP A 12 -9.45 0.65 -14.24
N ASP A 13 -9.82 -0.59 -14.49
CA ASP A 13 -9.46 -1.74 -13.64
C ASP A 13 -7.94 -1.92 -13.53
N ASP A 14 -7.19 -1.65 -14.61
CA ASP A 14 -5.73 -1.73 -14.64
C ASP A 14 -5.08 -0.75 -13.65
N GLN A 15 -5.50 0.52 -13.67
CA GLN A 15 -5.01 1.54 -12.75
C GLN A 15 -5.32 1.17 -11.29
N ARG A 16 -6.54 0.69 -11.03
CA ARG A 16 -6.93 0.20 -9.71
C ARG A 16 -6.07 -0.98 -9.27
N GLN A 17 -5.80 -1.92 -10.18
CA GLN A 17 -4.99 -3.10 -9.88
C GLN A 17 -3.52 -2.73 -9.60
N ARG A 18 -2.97 -1.73 -10.30
CA ARG A 18 -1.62 -1.20 -10.02
C ARG A 18 -1.55 -0.56 -8.64
N ALA A 19 -2.48 0.34 -8.33
CA ALA A 19 -2.53 0.97 -7.00
C ALA A 19 -2.66 -0.08 -5.88
N ARG A 20 -3.50 -1.10 -6.10
CA ARG A 20 -3.62 -2.25 -5.20
C ARG A 20 -2.32 -3.05 -5.07
N SER A 21 -1.60 -3.28 -6.16
CA SER A 21 -0.31 -3.98 -6.10
C SER A 21 0.72 -3.18 -5.30
N VAL A 22 0.79 -1.86 -5.46
CA VAL A 22 1.68 -1.01 -4.64
C VAL A 22 1.35 -1.12 -3.16
N VAL A 23 0.07 -1.03 -2.78
CA VAL A 23 -0.33 -1.17 -1.38
C VAL A 23 0.03 -2.56 -0.82
N HIS A 24 -0.16 -3.63 -1.59
CA HIS A 24 0.11 -4.99 -1.17
C HIS A 24 1.61 -5.33 -1.11
N ASP A 25 2.34 -5.12 -2.21
CA ASP A 25 3.75 -5.53 -2.36
C ASP A 25 4.76 -4.59 -1.72
N ARG A 26 4.35 -3.36 -1.32
CA ARG A 26 5.28 -2.36 -0.79
C ARG A 26 4.86 -1.79 0.56
N LEU A 27 3.61 -1.36 0.70
CA LEU A 27 3.15 -0.77 1.97
C LEU A 27 2.88 -1.88 3.00
N ALA A 28 2.23 -2.97 2.58
CA ALA A 28 1.91 -4.12 3.43
C ALA A 28 3.03 -5.18 3.51
N ASP A 29 4.23 -4.87 3.00
CA ASP A 29 5.42 -5.73 2.96
C ASP A 29 6.18 -5.80 4.31
N ASP A 30 5.67 -5.13 5.35
CA ASP A 30 6.41 -4.92 6.59
C ASP A 30 6.40 -6.13 7.56
N ARG A 31 7.43 -6.18 8.41
CA ARG A 31 7.63 -7.17 9.49
C ARG A 31 6.66 -6.97 10.66
N GLU A 32 6.06 -5.78 10.80
CA GLU A 32 5.07 -5.46 11.83
C GLU A 32 3.65 -5.98 11.46
N GLN A 33 3.28 -7.12 12.06
CA GLN A 33 1.99 -7.80 11.80
C GLN A 33 0.75 -6.92 12.01
N GLN A 34 0.82 -5.91 12.89
CA GLN A 34 -0.30 -5.02 13.14
C GLN A 34 -0.53 -4.07 11.97
N GLU A 35 0.50 -3.37 11.49
CA GLU A 35 0.39 -2.44 10.36
C GLU A 35 -0.11 -3.15 9.10
N CYS A 36 0.47 -4.33 8.81
CA CYS A 36 0.09 -5.15 7.66
C CYS A 36 -1.41 -5.49 7.68
N ARG A 37 -1.98 -5.81 8.85
CA ARG A 37 -3.42 -6.11 8.97
C ARG A 37 -4.30 -4.92 8.56
N TYR A 38 -3.98 -3.71 9.00
CA TYR A 38 -4.79 -2.52 8.67
C TYR A 38 -4.60 -2.08 7.21
N LEU A 39 -3.39 -2.20 6.68
CA LEU A 39 -3.09 -1.94 5.27
C LEU A 39 -3.77 -2.95 4.34
N MET A 40 -3.83 -4.22 4.73
CA MET A 40 -4.58 -5.25 3.99
C MET A 40 -6.08 -4.97 3.98
N ARG A 41 -6.67 -4.52 5.09
CA ARG A 41 -8.09 -4.10 5.09
C ARG A 41 -8.34 -2.91 4.18
N PHE A 42 -7.43 -1.93 4.18
CA PHE A 42 -7.51 -0.81 3.26
C PHE A 42 -7.41 -1.26 1.80
N TRP A 43 -6.49 -2.18 1.49
CA TRP A 43 -6.36 -2.80 0.17
C TRP A 43 -7.65 -3.51 -0.27
N TRP A 44 -8.31 -4.23 0.64
CA TRP A 44 -9.60 -4.88 0.36
C TRP A 44 -10.67 -3.84 0.03
N GLN A 45 -10.73 -2.75 0.78
CA GLN A 45 -11.68 -1.66 0.58
C GLN A 45 -11.51 -0.92 -0.76
N LEU A 46 -10.32 -0.90 -1.35
CA LEU A 46 -10.11 -0.35 -2.71
C LEU A 46 -10.85 -1.16 -3.80
N GLY A 47 -11.16 -2.43 -3.53
CA GLY A 47 -11.88 -3.32 -4.46
C GLY A 47 -13.32 -3.65 -4.04
N MET A 48 -13.64 -3.56 -2.75
CA MET A 48 -14.93 -3.97 -2.20
C MET A 48 -15.89 -2.78 -2.02
N PRO A 49 -17.21 -2.99 -2.11
CA PRO A 49 -18.20 -1.92 -1.98
C PRO A 49 -18.53 -1.52 -0.53
N TYR A 50 -17.86 -2.09 0.47
CA TYR A 50 -18.13 -1.88 1.89
C TYR A 50 -16.89 -1.36 2.64
N GLU A 51 -17.13 -0.70 3.78
CA GLU A 51 -16.09 -0.17 4.63
C GLU A 51 -15.53 -1.28 5.55
N GLU A 52 -14.24 -1.61 5.37
CA GLU A 52 -13.48 -2.56 6.17
C GLU A 52 -12.60 -1.87 7.23
N VAL A 53 -12.17 -0.64 6.95
CA VAL A 53 -11.28 0.13 7.81
C VAL A 53 -11.53 1.62 7.66
N THR A 54 -11.49 2.34 8.78
CA THR A 54 -11.64 3.80 8.78
C THR A 54 -10.28 4.51 8.71
N VAL A 55 -10.28 5.77 8.26
CA VAL A 55 -9.07 6.62 8.27
C VAL A 55 -8.50 6.74 9.68
N GLU A 56 -9.34 6.80 10.71
CA GLU A 56 -8.91 6.88 12.11
C GLU A 56 -8.17 5.62 12.57
N GLN A 57 -8.63 4.44 12.15
CA GLN A 57 -7.93 3.18 12.41
C GLN A 57 -6.58 3.14 11.71
N LEU A 58 -6.50 3.61 10.46
CA LEU A 58 -5.23 3.71 9.73
C LEU A 58 -4.27 4.67 10.45
N ARG A 59 -4.73 5.84 10.87
CA ARG A 59 -3.93 6.83 11.62
C ARG A 59 -3.41 6.32 12.97
N THR A 60 -4.15 5.41 13.59
CA THR A 60 -3.82 4.86 14.91
C THR A 60 -2.82 3.71 14.82
N HIS A 61 -2.92 2.89 13.77
CA HIS A 61 -2.20 1.61 13.67
C HIS A 61 -1.14 1.54 12.57
N VAL A 62 -1.05 2.54 11.69
CA VAL A 62 -0.07 2.61 10.60
C VAL A 62 0.98 3.66 10.93
N GLY A 63 2.24 3.32 10.73
CA GLY A 63 3.37 4.23 10.91
C GLY A 63 3.27 5.46 10.00
N ARG A 64 3.78 6.58 10.47
CA ARG A 64 3.70 7.89 9.78
C ARG A 64 4.06 7.87 8.28
N PRO A 65 5.16 7.23 7.82
CA PRO A 65 5.50 7.26 6.39
C PRO A 65 4.48 6.53 5.51
N LYS A 66 3.98 5.37 5.94
CA LYS A 66 2.97 4.60 5.21
C LYS A 66 1.60 5.29 5.28
N LEU A 67 1.28 5.87 6.43
CA LEU A 67 0.05 6.64 6.62
C LEU A 67 -0.01 7.82 5.64
N ASP A 68 1.09 8.58 5.50
CA ASP A 68 1.17 9.70 4.57
C ASP A 68 0.92 9.24 3.12
N ALA A 69 1.51 8.11 2.72
CA ALA A 69 1.26 7.50 1.42
C ALA A 69 -0.21 7.06 1.23
N VAL A 70 -0.84 6.49 2.26
CA VAL A 70 -2.27 6.11 2.22
C VAL A 70 -3.18 7.34 2.11
N GLU A 71 -2.90 8.40 2.86
CA GLU A 71 -3.66 9.65 2.80
C GLU A 71 -3.49 10.34 1.45
N ALA A 72 -2.27 10.31 0.88
CA ALA A 72 -1.99 10.79 -0.46
C ALA A 72 -2.76 10.00 -1.53
N LEU A 73 -2.86 8.68 -1.41
CA LEU A 73 -3.67 7.85 -2.32
C LEU A 73 -5.15 8.23 -2.25
N ILE A 74 -5.70 8.35 -1.03
CA ILE A 74 -7.10 8.74 -0.82
C ILE A 74 -7.37 10.10 -1.48
N SER A 75 -6.45 11.05 -1.33
CA SER A 75 -6.56 12.36 -1.96
C SER A 75 -6.46 12.27 -3.49
N ALA A 76 -5.53 11.47 -4.01
CA ALA A 76 -5.33 11.27 -5.43
C ALA A 76 -6.57 10.72 -6.11
N ILE A 77 -7.14 9.63 -5.55
CA ILE A 77 -8.38 8.99 -6.03
C ILE A 77 -9.53 10.00 -6.11
N ARG A 78 -9.65 10.89 -5.12
CA ARG A 78 -10.72 11.91 -5.09
C ARG A 78 -10.45 13.12 -5.98
N THR A 79 -9.21 13.30 -6.43
CA THR A 79 -8.80 14.47 -7.24
C THR A 79 -8.91 14.16 -8.71
N SER A 80 -8.12 13.20 -9.19
CA SER A 80 -8.18 12.73 -10.57
C SER A 80 -7.46 11.39 -10.73
N PRO A 81 -7.79 10.62 -11.77
CA PRO A 81 -7.03 9.42 -12.09
C PRO A 81 -5.56 9.69 -12.42
N GLU A 82 -5.21 10.83 -13.00
CA GLU A 82 -3.81 11.20 -13.28
C GLU A 82 -3.00 11.36 -11.99
N MET A 83 -3.63 11.87 -10.92
CA MET A 83 -3.01 11.94 -9.60
C MET A 83 -2.77 10.55 -9.01
N VAL A 84 -3.60 9.55 -9.35
CA VAL A 84 -3.39 8.16 -8.94
C VAL A 84 -2.16 7.59 -9.63
N ASP A 85 -1.95 7.86 -10.91
CA ASP A 85 -0.72 7.44 -11.62
C ASP A 85 0.53 8.11 -11.02
N ALA A 86 0.47 9.41 -10.74
CA ALA A 86 1.55 10.13 -10.08
C ALA A 86 1.85 9.56 -8.68
N TRP A 87 0.80 9.22 -7.92
CA TRP A 87 0.93 8.56 -6.63
C TRP A 87 1.58 7.17 -6.77
N ILE A 88 1.16 6.37 -7.76
CA ILE A 88 1.75 5.04 -8.01
C ILE A 88 3.25 5.21 -8.19
N SER A 89 3.70 6.04 -9.13
CA SER A 89 5.11 6.29 -9.41
C SER A 89 5.88 6.73 -8.15
N ALA A 90 5.36 7.72 -7.41
CA ALA A 90 6.00 8.21 -6.20
C ALA A 90 6.10 7.13 -5.11
N ALA A 91 5.07 6.29 -4.96
CA ALA A 91 5.07 5.20 -3.99
C ALA A 91 6.01 4.05 -4.40
N GLU A 92 6.21 3.80 -5.70
CA GLU A 92 7.22 2.83 -6.18
C GLU A 92 8.64 3.26 -5.82
N GLU A 93 8.92 4.57 -5.92
CA GLU A 93 10.22 5.15 -5.58
C GLU A 93 10.44 5.23 -4.07
N ALA A 94 9.42 5.61 -3.31
CA ALA A 94 9.52 5.79 -1.85
C ALA A 94 9.55 4.46 -1.09
N PHE A 95 8.88 3.42 -1.60
CA PHE A 95 8.79 2.11 -0.97
C PHE A 95 9.30 1.03 -1.94
N PRO A 96 10.62 0.83 -2.05
CA PRO A 96 11.14 -0.27 -2.86
C PRO A 96 10.63 -1.60 -2.31
N VAL A 97 10.21 -2.52 -3.20
CA VAL A 97 9.81 -3.88 -2.80
C VAL A 97 10.99 -4.50 -2.05
N SER A 98 10.80 -4.92 -0.79
CA SER A 98 11.88 -5.55 -0.04
C SER A 98 12.25 -6.86 -0.74
N ARG A 99 13.40 -6.88 -1.40
CA ARG A 99 13.96 -8.08 -2.01
C ARG A 99 14.59 -8.99 -0.93
N ASP A 100 13.91 -9.23 0.18
CA ASP A 100 14.37 -10.13 1.24
C ASP A 100 13.71 -11.52 1.09
N ARG A 101 13.75 -12.08 -0.12
CA ARG A 101 13.60 -13.53 -0.37
C ARG A 101 14.94 -14.20 -0.64
N GLY A 102 16.00 -13.66 -0.05
CA GLY A 102 17.34 -14.21 -0.15
C GLY A 102 17.95 -14.25 1.23
N CYS A 103 17.74 -15.35 1.94
CA CYS A 103 18.64 -15.83 2.99
C CYS A 103 20.07 -15.45 2.58
N ALA A 104 20.73 -14.57 3.33
CA ALA A 104 22.17 -14.45 3.23
C ALA A 104 22.72 -15.82 3.65
N LEU A 105 22.99 -16.67 2.66
CA LEU A 105 23.82 -17.85 2.83
C LEU A 105 25.16 -17.32 3.34
N HIS A 106 25.30 -17.34 4.66
CA HIS A 106 26.56 -17.30 5.34
C HIS A 106 27.37 -18.43 4.71
N SER A 107 28.25 -18.07 3.78
CA SER A 107 29.16 -19.00 3.16
C SER A 107 30.23 -19.30 4.20
N GLU A 108 29.87 -20.12 5.19
CA GLU A 108 30.86 -20.90 5.92
C GLU A 108 31.31 -22.01 4.99
N GLY A 109 32.48 -21.76 4.38
CA GLY A 109 33.24 -22.69 3.56
C GLY A 109 34.70 -22.69 3.99
N THR A 110 34.92 -23.20 5.20
CA THR A 110 36.00 -24.07 5.71
C THR A 110 37.25 -24.32 4.83
N HIS A 111 38.41 -24.22 5.52
CA HIS A 111 39.68 -24.96 5.35
C HIS A 111 40.58 -24.73 4.13
N GLY A 112 41.80 -24.26 4.43
CA GLY A 112 43.03 -24.45 3.68
C GLY A 112 44.21 -24.28 4.63
#